data_AF-A0A8S2VHP1-F1
#
_entry.id   AF-A0A8S2VHP1-F1
#
_cell.length_a   1.000
_cell.length_b   1.000
_cell.length_c   1.000
_cell.angle_alpha   90.00
_cell.angle_beta   90.00
_cell.angle_gamma   90.00
#
_symmetry.space_group_name_H-M   'P 1'
#
loop_
_entity.id
_entity.type
_entity.pdbx_description
1 polymer ?
#
loop_
_entity_poly.entity_id
_entity_poly.type
_entity_poly.pdbx_seq_one_letter_code
_entity_poly.pdbx_strand_id
1 'polypeptide(L)'
;MPMIEVDQDYIYANDTYHIDTHLYILVSVCIWTVLMSTIVFGSVGNILVLYIYSNRKDNKTCTLFIKVLAVVDLTICILIAPLELYQTTQGI
;
A
#
# COMPACT_ATOMS: atom_id res chain seq x y z
N MET A 1 -30.57 -45.23 -0.87
CA MET A 1 -30.46 -44.36 0.33
C MET A 1 -29.18 -43.53 0.17
N PRO A 2 -29.27 -42.26 -0.28
CA PRO A 2 -28.14 -41.36 -0.32
C PRO A 2 -28.24 -40.38 0.86
N MET A 3 -27.47 -40.61 1.93
CA MET A 3 -27.36 -39.69 3.08
C MET A 3 -25.91 -39.58 3.57
N ILE A 4 -24.92 -39.62 2.66
CA ILE A 4 -23.49 -39.52 3.04
C ILE A 4 -22.73 -38.45 2.22
N GLU A 5 -23.15 -38.07 1.01
CA GLU A 5 -22.48 -36.98 0.25
C GLU A 5 -22.77 -35.57 0.77
N VAL A 6 -23.90 -35.36 1.47
CA VAL A 6 -24.39 -34.03 1.88
C VAL A 6 -23.66 -33.47 3.12
N ASP A 7 -22.63 -34.13 3.66
CA ASP A 7 -21.89 -33.63 4.83
C ASP A 7 -20.43 -33.30 4.50
N GLN A 8 -19.79 -34.16 3.69
CA GLN A 8 -18.38 -34.04 3.37
C GLN A 8 -18.07 -32.87 2.42
N ASP A 9 -18.96 -32.61 1.45
CA ASP A 9 -18.84 -31.45 0.55
C ASP A 9 -19.05 -30.12 1.30
N TYR A 10 -19.87 -30.12 2.35
CA TYR A 10 -20.12 -28.92 3.16
C TYR A 10 -18.94 -28.59 4.07
N ILE A 11 -18.31 -29.60 4.67
CA ILE A 11 -17.10 -29.42 5.46
C ILE A 11 -15.96 -28.90 4.58
N TYR A 12 -15.78 -29.48 3.39
CA TYR A 12 -14.75 -29.04 2.45
C TYR A 12 -14.99 -27.62 1.94
N ALA A 13 -16.24 -27.29 1.63
CA ALA A 13 -16.62 -25.94 1.24
C ALA A 13 -16.37 -24.96 2.38
N ASN A 14 -16.78 -25.27 3.62
CA ASN A 14 -16.58 -24.42 4.79
C ASN A 14 -15.09 -24.16 5.10
N ASP A 15 -14.24 -25.18 5.04
CA ASP A 15 -12.78 -24.99 5.22
C ASP A 15 -12.18 -24.13 4.10
N THR A 16 -12.62 -24.32 2.85
CA THR A 16 -12.16 -23.50 1.72
C THR A 16 -12.53 -22.03 1.90
N TYR A 17 -13.80 -21.74 2.24
CA TYR A 17 -14.25 -20.37 2.52
C TYR A 17 -13.52 -19.72 3.69
N HIS A 18 -13.19 -20.52 4.72
CA HIS A 18 -12.46 -20.04 5.88
C HIS A 18 -11.02 -19.68 5.49
N ILE A 19 -10.33 -20.53 4.72
CA ILE A 19 -8.96 -20.25 4.24
C ILE A 19 -8.94 -19.00 3.34
N ASP A 20 -9.91 -18.88 2.43
CA ASP A 20 -10.01 -17.73 1.54
C ASP A 20 -10.21 -16.43 2.32
N THR A 21 -11.16 -16.40 3.28
CA THR A 21 -11.40 -15.21 4.10
C THR A 21 -10.18 -14.81 4.94
N HIS A 22 -9.46 -15.76 5.54
CA HIS A 22 -8.22 -15.47 6.27
C HIS A 22 -7.12 -14.90 5.36
N LEU A 23 -6.99 -15.44 4.14
CA LEU A 23 -6.06 -14.93 3.15
C LEU A 23 -6.39 -13.50 2.73
N TYR A 24 -7.66 -13.19 2.45
CA TYR A 24 -8.11 -11.84 2.11
C TYR A 24 -7.83 -10.83 3.23
N ILE A 25 -8.09 -11.19 4.49
CA ILE A 25 -7.82 -10.33 5.64
C ILE A 25 -6.32 -10.08 5.78
N LEU A 26 -5.48 -11.10 5.66
CA LEU A 26 -4.02 -10.97 5.72
C LEU A 26 -3.48 -10.05 4.62
N VAL A 27 -3.92 -10.26 3.37
CA VAL A 27 -3.50 -9.43 2.24
C VAL A 27 -3.91 -7.98 2.44
N SER A 28 -5.14 -7.73 2.90
CA SER A 28 -5.63 -6.38 3.20
C SER A 28 -4.78 -5.68 4.27
N VAL A 29 -4.49 -6.36 5.38
CA VAL A 29 -3.64 -5.82 6.46
C VAL A 29 -2.21 -5.53 5.96
N CYS A 30 -1.63 -6.41 5.14
CA CYS A 30 -0.32 -6.19 4.53
C CYS A 30 -0.30 -4.94 3.64
N ILE A 31 -1.32 -4.76 2.80
CA ILE A 31 -1.42 -3.58 1.93
C ILE A 31 -1.47 -2.32 2.79
N TRP A 32 -2.37 -2.26 3.77
CA TRP A 32 -2.51 -1.10 4.66
C TRP A 32 -1.21 -0.74 5.40
N THR A 33 -0.49 -1.73 5.91
CA THR A 33 0.76 -1.51 6.66
C THR A 33 1.88 -0.98 5.77
N VAL A 34 2.06 -1.56 4.58
CA VAL A 34 3.03 -1.08 3.58
C VAL A 34 2.70 0.35 3.17
N LEU A 35 1.44 0.64 2.88
CA LEU A 35 0.99 1.96 2.43
C LEU A 35 1.25 3.04 3.49
N MET A 36 0.89 2.75 4.75
CA MET A 36 1.15 3.66 5.87
C MET A 36 2.65 3.88 6.09
N SER A 37 3.46 2.84 6.02
CA SER A 37 4.92 2.98 6.14
C SER A 37 5.49 3.86 5.02
N THR A 38 5.02 3.67 3.79
CA THR A 38 5.49 4.43 2.62
C THR A 38 5.13 5.92 2.75
N ILE A 39 3.94 6.24 3.25
CA ILE A 39 3.52 7.62 3.52
C ILE A 39 4.41 8.25 4.59
N VAL A 40 4.68 7.56 5.69
CA VAL A 40 5.49 8.10 6.80
C VAL A 40 6.95 8.29 6.38
N PHE A 41 7.60 7.24 5.88
CA PHE A 41 9.01 7.32 5.47
C PHE A 41 9.20 8.19 4.23
N GLY A 42 8.28 8.11 3.26
CA GLY A 42 8.30 8.93 2.07
C GLY A 42 8.10 10.41 2.38
N SER A 43 7.12 10.79 3.20
CA SER A 43 6.94 12.21 3.58
C SER A 43 8.13 12.74 4.36
N VAL A 44 8.59 12.04 5.40
CA VAL A 44 9.71 12.48 6.23
C VAL A 44 11.00 12.57 5.42
N GLY A 45 11.32 11.55 4.62
CA GLY A 45 12.50 11.52 3.77
C GLY A 45 12.50 12.64 2.73
N ASN A 46 11.38 12.83 2.03
CA ASN A 46 11.30 13.84 0.97
C ASN A 46 11.22 15.27 1.51
N ILE A 47 10.59 15.51 2.66
CA ILE A 47 10.64 16.80 3.37
C ILE A 47 12.06 17.12 3.83
N LEU A 48 12.79 16.14 4.36
CA LEU A 48 14.18 16.32 4.81
C LEU A 48 15.10 16.68 3.64
N VAL A 49 14.93 16.00 2.50
CA VAL A 49 15.65 16.32 1.25
C VAL A 49 15.34 17.74 0.81
N LEU A 50 14.05 18.14 0.76
CA LEU A 50 13.66 19.50 0.42
C LEU A 50 14.28 20.53 1.38
N TYR A 51 14.30 20.26 2.67
CA TYR A 51 14.86 21.15 3.69
C TYR A 51 16.37 21.34 3.52
N ILE A 52 17.13 20.25 3.43
CA ILE A 52 18.60 20.27 3.26
C ILE A 52 18.98 20.99 1.97
N TYR A 53 18.31 20.67 0.86
CA TYR A 53 18.59 21.27 -0.45
C TYR A 53 17.99 22.66 -0.65
N SER A 54 17.05 23.09 0.20
CA SER A 54 16.61 24.49 0.23
C SER A 54 17.62 25.39 0.93
N ASN A 55 18.33 24.87 1.93
CA ASN A 55 19.31 25.63 2.69
C ASN A 55 20.69 25.71 2.00
N ARG A 56 20.96 24.80 1.05
CA ARG A 56 22.21 24.79 0.28
C ARG A 56 22.07 25.61 -1.00
N LYS A 57 22.77 26.74 -1.07
CA LYS A 57 22.72 27.73 -2.18
C LYS A 57 23.47 27.29 -3.46
N ASP A 58 23.90 26.02 -3.52
CA ASP A 58 24.65 25.46 -4.64
C ASP A 58 23.69 25.00 -5.77
N ASN A 59 23.51 25.87 -6.77
CA ASN A 59 22.64 25.66 -7.94
C ASN A 59 23.23 24.67 -8.97
N LYS A 60 23.58 23.45 -8.56
CA LYS A 60 24.00 22.40 -9.49
C LYS A 60 22.77 21.69 -10.03
N THR A 61 22.74 21.36 -11.33
CA THR A 61 21.64 20.63 -12.00
C THR A 61 21.24 19.35 -11.26
N CYS A 62 22.20 18.70 -10.61
CA CYS A 62 22.00 17.52 -9.77
C CYS A 62 21.07 17.80 -8.56
N THR A 63 21.19 18.96 -7.94
CA THR A 63 20.31 19.43 -6.83
C THR A 63 18.87 19.63 -7.29
N LEU A 64 18.69 20.16 -8.50
CA LEU A 64 17.37 20.36 -9.10
C LEU A 64 16.67 19.02 -9.36
N PHE A 65 17.40 18.04 -9.89
CA PHE A 65 16.88 16.69 -10.12
C PHE A 65 16.38 16.03 -8.83
N ILE A 66 17.17 16.14 -7.75
CA ILE A 66 16.82 15.59 -6.43
C ILE A 66 15.59 16.31 -5.83
N LYS A 67 15.48 17.63 -6.01
CA LYS A 67 14.27 18.39 -5.61
C LYS A 67 13.02 17.94 -6.37
N VAL A 68 13.11 17.73 -7.68
CA VAL A 68 11.98 17.26 -8.49
C VAL A 68 11.57 15.85 -8.06
N LEU A 69 12.53 14.95 -7.84
CA LEU A 69 12.27 13.62 -7.30
C LEU A 69 11.52 13.69 -5.96
N ALA A 70 11.95 14.55 -5.03
CA ALA A 70 11.28 14.70 -3.73
C ALA A 70 9.84 15.23 -3.84
N VAL A 71 9.58 16.14 -4.80
CA VAL A 71 8.23 16.66 -5.08
C VAL A 71 7.36 15.58 -5.72
N VAL A 72 7.89 14.83 -6.67
CA VAL A 72 7.19 13.71 -7.32
C VAL A 72 6.84 12.65 -6.29
N ASP A 73 7.77 12.25 -5.44
CA ASP A 73 7.52 11.27 -4.39
C ASP A 73 6.48 11.75 -3.37
N LEU A 74 6.51 13.02 -2.96
CA LEU A 74 5.46 13.59 -2.10
C LEU A 74 4.09 13.52 -2.80
N THR A 75 4.06 13.81 -4.10
CA THR A 75 2.84 13.74 -4.90
C THR A 75 2.33 12.29 -4.98
N ILE A 76 3.22 11.32 -5.21
CA ILE A 76 2.88 9.90 -5.24
C ILE A 76 2.36 9.43 -3.89
N CYS A 77 3.04 9.78 -2.79
CA CYS A 77 2.62 9.41 -1.44
C CYS A 77 1.28 10.04 -1.04
N ILE A 78 0.96 11.24 -1.54
CA ILE A 78 -0.30 11.94 -1.21
C ILE A 78 -1.44 11.58 -2.16
N LEU A 79 -1.19 11.34 -3.45
CA LEU A 79 -2.24 11.07 -4.44
C LEU A 79 -2.37 9.59 -4.78
N ILE A 80 -1.28 8.91 -5.13
CA ILE A 80 -1.34 7.52 -5.59
C ILE A 80 -1.69 6.59 -4.44
N ALA A 81 -1.10 6.82 -3.26
CA ALA A 81 -1.34 6.00 -2.08
C ALA A 81 -2.85 5.92 -1.69
N PRO A 82 -3.59 7.04 -1.53
CA PRO A 82 -5.03 6.95 -1.26
C PRO A 82 -5.85 6.49 -2.47
N LEU A 83 -5.37 6.68 -3.70
CA LEU A 83 -6.06 6.18 -4.90
C LEU A 83 -6.06 4.64 -4.93
N GLU A 84 -4.92 4.03 -4.64
CA GLU A 84 -4.75 2.58 -4.53
C GLU A 84 -5.60 2.01 -3.39
N LEU A 85 -5.66 2.70 -2.24
CA LEU A 85 -6.57 2.35 -1.15
C LEU A 85 -8.04 2.43 -1.57
N TYR A 86 -8.42 3.48 -2.29
CA TYR A 86 -9.80 3.68 -2.75
C TYR A 86 -10.20 2.61 -3.77
N GLN A 87 -9.33 2.30 -4.72
CA GLN A 87 -9.54 1.23 -5.70
C GLN A 87 -9.65 -0.13 -5.02
N THR A 88 -8.78 -0.41 -4.05
CA THR A 88 -8.86 -1.63 -3.24
C THR A 88 -10.18 -1.67 -2.46
N THR A 89 -10.65 -0.54 -1.89
CA THR A 89 -11.89 -0.50 -1.11
C THR A 89 -13.17 -0.58 -1.97
N GLN A 90 -13.14 -0.12 -3.22
CA GLN A 90 -14.27 -0.19 -4.16
C GLN A 90 -14.30 -1.50 -4.96
N GLY A 91 -13.17 -2.20 -5.04
CA GLY A 91 -13.04 -3.49 -5.72
C GLY A 91 -13.31 -4.72 -4.83
N ILE A 92 -13.55 -4.48 -3.52
CA ILE A 92 -14.06 -5.46 -2.55
C ILE A 92 -15.57 -5.22 -2.39
#